data_AF-A0A096F6W1-F1
#
_entry.id   AF-A0A096F6W1-F1
#
_cell.length_a   1.000
_cell.length_b   1.000
_cell.length_c   1.000
_cell.angle_alpha   90.00
_cell.angle_beta   90.00
_cell.angle_gamma   90.00
#
_symmetry.space_group_name_H-M   'P 1'
#
loop_
_entity.id
_entity.type
_entity.pdbx_description
1 polymer ?
#
loop_
_entity_poly.entity_id
_entity_poly.type
_entity_poly.pdbx_seq_one_letter_code
_entity_poly.pdbx_strand_id
1 'polypeptide(L)'
;MEVLDKKKCEFNDNMPFLVQYNINNKDELTFGGCKKAIRLLKTLRADADDEIDFSSFNIMSIIYNMDNGELRHQRLYEGALIVSINNWLNYLGANLQVLRSLDAVDGSRKVIQSSKDEAEFQLLRSELNDLVEQISVEIAPEVGQLLREPVLRNYAFY
;
A
#
# COMPACT_ATOMS: atom_id res chain seq x y z
N MET A 1 16.27 13.65 16.37
CA MET A 1 15.62 13.68 17.70
C MET A 1 15.65 12.24 18.17
N GLU A 2 16.47 11.96 19.16
CA GLU A 2 16.67 10.60 19.63
C GLU A 2 15.59 10.24 20.66
N VAL A 3 15.03 9.03 20.55
CA VAL A 3 14.05 8.52 21.51
C VAL A 3 14.74 7.51 22.41
N LEU A 4 14.74 7.76 23.72
CA LEU A 4 15.32 6.84 24.71
C LEU A 4 14.41 5.62 24.90
N ASP A 5 14.92 4.44 24.57
CA ASP A 5 14.38 3.17 25.03
C ASP A 5 14.80 2.94 26.48
N LYS A 6 13.89 3.18 27.43
CA LYS A 6 14.16 3.01 28.87
C LYS A 6 14.47 1.56 29.28
N LYS A 7 14.04 0.56 28.49
CA LYS A 7 14.27 -0.86 28.82
C LYS A 7 15.64 -1.32 28.35
N LYS A 8 16.09 -0.80 27.19
CA LYS A 8 17.40 -1.12 26.62
C LYS A 8 18.50 -0.12 27.00
N CYS A 9 18.13 1.05 27.55
CA CYS A 9 19.03 2.19 27.76
C CYS A 9 19.75 2.62 26.47
N GLU A 10 19.05 2.56 25.34
CA GLU A 10 19.59 2.93 24.03
C GLU A 10 18.77 4.07 23.43
N PHE A 11 19.43 4.93 22.65
CA PHE A 11 18.78 5.96 21.86
C PHE A 11 18.48 5.41 20.47
N ASN A 12 17.20 5.40 20.10
CA ASN A 12 16.78 5.07 18.74
C ASN A 12 16.66 6.36 17.93
N ASP A 13 17.37 6.39 16.80
CA ASP A 13 17.23 7.44 15.79
C ASP A 13 15.92 7.25 15.04
N ASN A 14 14.87 7.88 15.54
CA ASN A 14 13.61 8.03 14.81
C ASN A 14 13.59 9.38 14.09
N MET A 15 13.11 9.38 12.85
CA MET A 15 12.99 10.61 12.05
C MET A 15 11.53 11.00 11.76
N PRO A 16 10.62 11.08 12.76
CA PRO A 16 9.19 11.27 12.52
C PRO A 16 8.87 12.59 11.80
N PHE A 17 9.66 13.64 12.03
CA PHE A 17 9.49 14.91 11.33
C PHE A 17 9.91 14.83 9.86
N LEU A 18 10.94 14.03 9.54
CA LEU A 18 11.34 13.77 8.15
C LEU A 18 10.27 12.95 7.42
N VAL A 19 9.74 11.92 8.08
CA VAL A 19 8.61 11.12 7.56
C VAL A 19 7.43 12.04 7.22
N GLN A 20 7.02 12.89 8.16
CA GLN A 20 5.90 13.80 7.96
C GLN A 20 6.17 14.81 6.83
N TYR A 21 7.38 15.36 6.76
CA TYR A 21 7.81 16.26 5.70
C TYR A 21 7.74 15.58 4.32
N ASN A 22 8.34 14.40 4.19
CA ASN A 22 8.38 13.64 2.94
C ASN A 22 6.96 13.24 2.47
N ILE A 23 6.11 12.78 3.38
CA ILE A 23 4.71 12.46 3.06
C ILE A 23 3.93 13.71 2.66
N ASN A 24 4.10 14.85 3.37
CA ASN A 24 3.42 16.09 3.01
C ASN A 24 3.82 16.59 1.63
N ASN A 25 5.12 16.60 1.33
CA ASN A 25 5.61 17.02 0.03
C ASN A 25 5.08 16.12 -1.09
N LYS A 26 5.12 14.80 -0.91
CA LYS A 26 4.59 13.86 -1.90
C LYS A 26 3.08 14.02 -2.07
N ASP A 27 2.36 14.27 -0.99
CA ASP A 27 0.92 14.53 -1.02
C ASP A 27 0.57 15.80 -1.80
N GLU A 28 1.33 16.87 -1.62
CA GLU A 28 1.20 18.10 -2.43
C GLU A 28 1.49 17.83 -3.90
N LEU A 29 2.58 17.11 -4.20
CA LEU A 29 2.94 16.71 -5.56
C LEU A 29 1.91 15.80 -6.22
N THR A 30 1.07 15.12 -5.45
CA THR A 30 0.05 14.17 -5.94
C THR A 30 -1.38 14.67 -5.74
N PHE A 31 -1.57 15.96 -5.44
CA PHE A 31 -2.87 16.59 -5.21
C PHE A 31 -3.75 15.85 -4.17
N GLY A 32 -3.12 15.33 -3.11
CA GLY A 32 -3.78 14.58 -2.04
C GLY A 32 -3.83 13.06 -2.24
N GLY A 33 -3.36 12.54 -3.40
CA GLY A 33 -3.38 11.13 -3.73
C GLY A 33 -2.57 10.26 -2.78
N CYS A 34 -1.38 10.72 -2.38
CA CYS A 34 -0.50 9.99 -1.45
C CYS A 34 -1.20 9.69 -0.12
N LYS A 35 -1.76 10.70 0.58
CA LYS A 35 -2.41 10.44 1.87
C LYS A 35 -3.73 9.69 1.72
N LYS A 36 -4.45 9.83 0.59
CA LYS A 36 -5.63 9.00 0.32
C LYS A 36 -5.26 7.53 0.20
N ALA A 37 -4.22 7.21 -0.58
CA ALA A 37 -3.72 5.84 -0.71
C ALA A 37 -3.28 5.25 0.65
N ILE A 38 -2.53 6.03 1.45
CA ILE A 38 -2.13 5.62 2.80
C ILE A 38 -3.35 5.36 3.70
N ARG A 39 -4.35 6.24 3.66
CA ARG A 39 -5.57 6.07 4.47
C ARG A 39 -6.34 4.83 4.06
N LEU A 40 -6.51 4.59 2.75
CA LEU A 40 -7.19 3.40 2.23
C LEU A 40 -6.53 2.12 2.76
N LEU A 41 -5.22 1.97 2.59
CA LEU A 41 -4.51 0.76 3.04
C LEU A 41 -4.53 0.60 4.57
N LYS A 42 -4.46 1.70 5.32
CA LYS A 42 -4.57 1.65 6.79
C LYS A 42 -5.97 1.25 7.25
N THR A 43 -7.00 1.68 6.54
CA THR A 43 -8.39 1.27 6.79
C THR A 43 -8.55 -0.21 6.51
N LEU A 44 -8.14 -0.70 5.33
CA LEU A 44 -8.18 -2.14 5.01
C LEU A 44 -7.45 -2.98 6.06
N ARG A 45 -6.24 -2.58 6.47
CA ARG A 45 -5.51 -3.25 7.55
C ARG A 45 -6.31 -3.31 8.86
N ALA A 46 -7.00 -2.23 9.21
CA ALA A 46 -7.73 -2.14 10.48
C ALA A 46 -9.05 -2.92 10.46
N ASP A 47 -9.64 -3.07 9.28
CA ASP A 47 -10.94 -3.72 9.08
C ASP A 47 -10.81 -5.20 8.65
N ALA A 48 -9.57 -5.68 8.41
CA ALA A 48 -9.31 -7.07 8.05
C ALA A 48 -9.76 -8.04 9.16
N ASP A 49 -10.33 -9.18 8.75
CA ASP A 49 -10.76 -10.22 9.68
C ASP A 49 -9.57 -10.88 10.40
N ASP A 50 -8.48 -11.09 9.67
CA ASP A 50 -7.21 -11.58 10.21
C ASP A 50 -6.31 -10.40 10.61
N GLU A 51 -5.56 -10.55 11.70
CA GLU A 51 -4.60 -9.51 12.13
C GLU A 51 -3.47 -9.38 11.11
N ILE A 52 -3.38 -8.21 10.48
CA ILE A 52 -2.28 -7.85 9.58
C ILE A 52 -1.27 -6.98 10.34
N ASP A 53 -0.10 -7.54 10.65
CA ASP A 53 1.01 -6.87 11.35
C ASP A 53 1.93 -6.09 10.40
N PHE A 54 1.35 -5.50 9.34
CA PHE A 54 2.09 -4.60 8.46
C PHE A 54 2.03 -3.17 8.98
N SER A 55 3.12 -2.69 9.58
CA SER A 55 3.12 -1.40 10.28
C SER A 55 2.67 -0.20 9.42
N SER A 56 2.06 0.81 10.04
CA SER A 56 1.71 2.07 9.34
C SER A 56 2.93 2.73 8.68
N PHE A 57 4.12 2.58 9.26
CA PHE A 57 5.35 3.09 8.69
C PHE A 57 5.73 2.36 7.39
N ASN A 58 5.55 1.03 7.34
CA ASN A 58 5.76 0.27 6.10
C ASN A 58 4.71 0.65 5.04
N ILE A 59 3.43 0.81 5.41
CA ILE A 59 2.38 1.29 4.48
C ILE A 59 2.75 2.65 3.88
N MET A 60 3.14 3.61 4.73
CA MET A 60 3.59 4.94 4.27
C MET A 60 4.77 4.82 3.31
N SER A 61 5.73 3.94 3.61
CA SER A 61 6.92 3.74 2.78
C SER A 61 6.61 3.09 1.43
N ILE A 62 5.72 2.08 1.39
CA ILE A 62 5.28 1.46 0.13
C ILE A 62 4.63 2.49 -0.80
N ILE A 63 3.74 3.33 -0.27
CA ILE A 63 3.09 4.38 -1.07
C ILE A 63 4.09 5.48 -1.43
N TYR A 64 5.03 5.82 -0.54
CA TYR A 64 6.05 6.83 -0.82
C TYR A 64 6.92 6.48 -2.04
N ASN A 65 7.20 5.19 -2.25
CA ASN A 65 7.98 4.68 -3.37
C ASN A 65 7.19 4.57 -4.70
N MET A 66 5.87 4.74 -4.68
CA MET A 66 5.06 4.72 -5.91
C MET A 66 5.33 5.98 -6.75
N ASP A 67 5.26 5.90 -8.07
CA ASP A 67 5.44 7.07 -8.93
C ASP A 67 4.38 8.17 -8.64
N ASN A 68 4.78 9.44 -8.77
CA ASN A 68 3.86 10.55 -8.49
C ASN A 68 2.72 10.62 -9.52
N GLY A 69 2.97 10.28 -10.78
CA GLY A 69 1.95 10.24 -11.84
C GLY A 69 0.84 9.26 -11.53
N GLU A 70 1.20 8.07 -11.03
CA GLU A 70 0.27 6.99 -10.65
C GLU A 70 -0.56 7.32 -9.39
N LEU A 71 -0.19 8.37 -8.65
CA LEU A 71 -0.95 8.87 -7.50
C LEU A 71 -1.77 10.14 -7.84
N ARG A 72 -1.57 10.72 -9.02
CA ARG A 72 -2.29 11.92 -9.48
C ARG A 72 -3.56 11.49 -10.19
N HIS A 73 -4.71 11.76 -9.56
CA HIS A 73 -6.01 11.59 -10.20
C HIS A 73 -6.85 12.84 -10.04
N GLN A 74 -7.71 13.08 -11.03
CA GLN A 74 -8.74 14.09 -10.92
C GLN A 74 -9.75 13.65 -9.84
N ARG A 75 -10.24 14.61 -9.04
CA ARG A 75 -11.16 14.38 -7.92
C ARG A 75 -12.44 13.63 -8.29
N LEU A 76 -12.84 13.64 -9.55
CA LEU A 76 -14.03 12.94 -10.05
C LEU A 76 -13.78 11.45 -10.35
N TYR A 77 -12.53 10.99 -10.32
CA TYR A 77 -12.13 9.63 -10.70
C TYR A 77 -11.34 8.94 -9.57
N GLU A 78 -11.88 8.94 -8.35
CA GLU A 78 -11.24 8.26 -7.20
C GLU A 78 -11.06 6.75 -7.42
N GLY A 79 -11.90 6.11 -8.24
CA GLY A 79 -11.72 4.71 -8.64
C GLY A 79 -10.40 4.46 -9.37
N ALA A 80 -9.90 5.44 -10.13
CA ALA A 80 -8.61 5.32 -10.80
C ALA A 80 -7.43 5.25 -9.80
N LEU A 81 -7.55 5.94 -8.66
CA LEU A 81 -6.56 5.85 -7.58
C LEU A 81 -6.54 4.44 -6.98
N ILE A 82 -7.71 3.84 -6.73
CA ILE A 82 -7.81 2.46 -6.21
C ILE A 82 -7.13 1.48 -7.16
N VAL A 83 -7.43 1.56 -8.47
CA VAL A 83 -6.80 0.70 -9.48
C VAL A 83 -5.28 0.88 -9.52
N SER A 84 -4.79 2.12 -9.43
CA SER A 84 -3.35 2.40 -9.47
C SER A 84 -2.63 1.83 -8.25
N ILE A 85 -3.22 1.95 -7.06
CA ILE A 85 -2.69 1.32 -5.83
C ILE A 85 -2.70 -0.20 -5.96
N ASN A 86 -3.78 -0.78 -6.48
CA ASN A 86 -3.90 -2.22 -6.66
C ASN A 86 -2.84 -2.75 -7.64
N ASN A 87 -2.63 -2.07 -8.75
CA ASN A 87 -1.58 -2.39 -9.73
C ASN A 87 -0.18 -2.32 -9.10
N TRP A 88 0.08 -1.28 -8.30
CA TRP A 88 1.36 -1.13 -7.60
C TRP A 88 1.61 -2.28 -6.61
N LEU A 89 0.64 -2.61 -5.76
CA LEU A 89 0.77 -3.70 -4.79
C LEU A 89 0.88 -5.07 -5.49
N ASN A 90 0.14 -5.29 -6.57
CA ASN A 90 0.25 -6.51 -7.38
C ASN A 90 1.60 -6.64 -8.07
N TYR A 91 2.13 -5.55 -8.63
CA TYR A 91 3.47 -5.52 -9.20
C TYR A 91 4.52 -5.88 -8.15
N LEU A 92 4.49 -5.27 -6.96
CA LEU A 92 5.42 -5.58 -5.88
C LEU A 92 5.26 -7.03 -5.38
N GLY A 93 4.02 -7.51 -5.25
CA GLY A 93 3.72 -8.87 -4.81
C GLY A 93 4.18 -9.95 -5.79
N ALA A 94 4.21 -9.64 -7.09
CA ALA A 94 4.77 -10.50 -8.13
C ALA A 94 6.30 -10.37 -8.28
N ASN A 95 6.88 -9.24 -7.86
CA ASN A 95 8.29 -8.93 -8.01
C ASN A 95 8.95 -8.69 -6.64
N LEU A 96 9.11 -9.76 -5.86
CA LEU A 96 9.64 -9.67 -4.49
C LEU A 96 11.05 -9.03 -4.41
N GLN A 97 11.86 -9.16 -5.46
CA GLN A 97 13.15 -8.46 -5.52
C GLN A 97 12.98 -6.94 -5.48
N VAL A 98 11.97 -6.42 -6.17
CA VAL A 98 11.66 -4.98 -6.17
C VAL A 98 11.09 -4.58 -4.81
N LEU A 99 10.14 -5.34 -4.28
CA LEU A 99 9.58 -5.10 -2.94
C LEU A 99 10.68 -5.01 -1.86
N ARG A 100 11.64 -5.94 -1.87
CA ARG A 100 12.79 -5.96 -0.95
C ARG A 100 13.77 -4.80 -1.18
N SER A 101 13.78 -4.21 -2.37
CA SER A 101 14.65 -3.10 -2.72
C SER A 101 14.14 -1.74 -2.24
N LEU A 102 12.85 -1.63 -1.88
CA LEU A 102 12.25 -0.35 -1.49
C LEU A 102 12.83 0.15 -0.17
N ASP A 103 13.16 1.44 -0.14
CA ASP A 103 13.61 2.14 1.06
C ASP A 103 12.42 2.66 1.87
N ALA A 104 12.61 2.74 3.18
CA ALA A 104 11.69 3.43 4.06
C ALA A 104 11.55 4.90 3.65
N VAL A 105 10.42 5.52 3.99
CA VAL A 105 10.13 6.92 3.65
C VAL A 105 11.18 7.92 4.16
N ASP A 106 11.91 7.59 5.22
CA ASP A 106 13.03 8.39 5.75
C ASP A 106 14.41 7.91 5.28
N GLY A 107 14.48 6.85 4.46
CA GLY A 107 15.71 6.26 3.94
C GLY A 107 16.52 5.45 4.97
N SER A 108 16.00 5.25 6.19
CA SER A 108 16.76 4.61 7.29
C SER A 108 17.04 3.12 7.10
N ARG A 109 16.15 2.41 6.39
CA ARG A 109 16.20 0.96 6.18
C ARG A 109 15.40 0.55 4.94
N LYS A 110 15.47 -0.73 4.57
CA LYS A 110 14.51 -1.33 3.64
C LYS A 110 13.14 -1.49 4.28
N VAL A 111 12.07 -1.39 3.48
CA VAL A 111 10.70 -1.56 3.96
C VAL A 111 10.50 -2.96 4.53
N ILE A 112 10.94 -3.97 3.78
CA ILE A 112 10.96 -5.37 4.18
C ILE A 112 12.24 -5.65 4.96
N GLN A 113 12.12 -6.19 6.17
CA GLN A 113 13.25 -6.56 7.03
C GLN A 113 13.30 -8.06 7.33
N SER A 114 12.19 -8.77 7.07
CA SER A 114 12.03 -10.19 7.38
C SER A 114 11.04 -10.85 6.42
N SER A 115 11.05 -12.18 6.40
CA SER A 115 10.00 -12.96 5.71
C SER A 115 8.61 -12.72 6.30
N LYS A 116 8.51 -12.33 7.58
CA LYS A 116 7.25 -11.92 8.20
C LYS A 116 6.70 -10.68 7.50
N ASP A 117 7.51 -9.63 7.32
CA ASP A 117 7.04 -8.41 6.64
C ASP A 117 6.51 -8.68 5.23
N GLU A 118 7.11 -9.63 4.51
CA GLU A 118 6.62 -10.05 3.19
C GLU A 118 5.27 -10.76 3.27
N ALA A 119 5.08 -11.67 4.23
CA ALA A 119 3.81 -12.34 4.44
C ALA A 119 2.71 -11.35 4.78
N GLU A 120 2.97 -10.42 5.71
CA GLU A 120 2.03 -9.37 6.12
C GLU A 120 1.70 -8.42 4.95
N PHE A 121 2.67 -8.11 4.09
CA PHE A 121 2.43 -7.35 2.86
C PHE A 121 1.49 -8.10 1.90
N GLN A 122 1.65 -9.43 1.75
CA GLN A 122 0.78 -10.23 0.88
C GLN A 122 -0.65 -10.30 1.41
N LEU A 123 -0.85 -10.35 2.73
CA LEU A 123 -2.18 -10.26 3.34
C LEU A 123 -2.83 -8.90 3.03
N LEU A 124 -2.14 -7.79 3.28
CA LEU A 124 -2.66 -6.45 2.96
C LEU A 124 -2.99 -6.28 1.47
N ARG A 125 -2.16 -6.87 0.60
CA ARG A 125 -2.41 -6.90 -0.84
C ARG A 125 -3.66 -7.72 -1.19
N SER A 126 -3.91 -8.83 -0.49
CA SER A 126 -5.11 -9.64 -0.68
C SER A 126 -6.37 -8.82 -0.36
N GLU A 127 -6.39 -8.14 0.79
CA GLU A 127 -7.49 -7.26 1.19
C GLU A 127 -7.85 -6.22 0.10
N LEU A 128 -6.83 -5.61 -0.51
CA LEU A 128 -7.07 -4.67 -1.60
C LEU A 128 -7.60 -5.34 -2.87
N ASN A 129 -7.08 -6.52 -3.23
CA ASN A 129 -7.60 -7.28 -4.37
C ASN A 129 -9.07 -7.65 -4.17
N ASP A 130 -9.43 -8.08 -2.97
CA ASP A 130 -10.79 -8.46 -2.62
C ASP A 130 -11.73 -7.25 -2.69
N LEU A 131 -11.30 -6.08 -2.20
CA LEU A 131 -12.04 -4.82 -2.37
C LEU A 131 -12.26 -4.49 -3.85
N VAL A 132 -11.22 -4.59 -4.69
CA VAL A 132 -11.35 -4.28 -6.13
C VAL A 132 -12.29 -5.27 -6.83
N GLU A 133 -12.24 -6.55 -6.46
CA GLU A 133 -13.16 -7.57 -6.98
C GLU A 133 -14.62 -7.26 -6.60
N GLN A 134 -14.87 -6.92 -5.33
CA GLN A 134 -16.20 -6.54 -4.85
C GLN A 134 -16.75 -5.32 -5.59
N ILE A 135 -15.95 -4.27 -5.75
CA ILE A 135 -16.33 -3.07 -6.52
C ILE A 135 -16.64 -3.43 -7.98
N SER A 136 -15.84 -4.30 -8.59
CA SER A 136 -16.03 -4.71 -10.00
C SER A 136 -17.34 -5.47 -10.19
N VAL A 137 -17.70 -6.35 -9.25
CA VAL A 137 -18.98 -7.08 -9.24
C VAL A 137 -20.16 -6.12 -9.08
N GLU A 138 -20.05 -5.11 -8.23
CA GLU A 138 -21.13 -4.14 -7.98
C GLU A 138 -21.39 -3.23 -9.19
N ILE A 139 -20.33 -2.76 -9.85
CA ILE A 139 -20.43 -1.84 -11.00
C ILE A 139 -20.89 -2.58 -12.27
N ALA A 140 -20.47 -3.83 -12.46
CA ALA A 140 -20.82 -4.64 -13.63
C ALA A 140 -21.14 -6.10 -13.22
N PRO A 141 -22.40 -6.39 -12.83
CA PRO A 141 -22.80 -7.71 -12.33
C PRO A 141 -22.48 -8.87 -13.28
N GLU A 142 -22.52 -8.61 -14.59
CA GLU A 142 -22.21 -9.57 -15.65
C GLU A 142 -20.70 -9.90 -15.70
N VAL A 143 -19.82 -8.93 -15.44
CA VAL A 143 -18.35 -9.13 -15.34
C VAL A 143 -17.99 -9.82 -14.03
N GLY A 144 -18.69 -9.50 -12.95
CA GLY A 144 -18.53 -10.15 -11.65
C GLY A 144 -18.88 -11.65 -11.64
N GLN A 145 -19.71 -12.12 -12.57
CA GLN A 145 -19.94 -13.56 -12.77
C GLN A 145 -18.74 -14.24 -13.46
N LEU A 146 -18.08 -13.57 -14.40
CA LEU A 146 -16.91 -14.11 -15.11
C LEU A 146 -15.67 -14.20 -14.21
N LEU A 147 -15.47 -13.25 -13.29
CA LEU A 147 -14.35 -13.26 -12.34
C LEU A 147 -14.45 -14.38 -11.29
N ARG A 148 -15.67 -14.81 -10.96
CA ARG A 148 -15.93 -15.91 -10.01
C ARG A 148 -15.73 -17.31 -10.59
N GLU A 149 -15.52 -17.43 -11.90
CA GLU A 149 -15.15 -18.70 -12.54
C GLU A 149 -13.61 -18.81 -12.67
N PRO A 150 -12.96 -19.82 -12.04
CA PRO A 150 -11.50 -19.96 -12.03
C PRO A 150 -10.86 -20.00 -13.42
N VAL A 151 -11.61 -20.46 -14.42
CA VAL A 151 -11.16 -20.63 -15.81
C VAL A 151 -11.15 -19.30 -16.58
N LEU A 152 -12.02 -18.34 -16.20
CA LEU A 152 -12.24 -17.10 -16.93
C LEU A 152 -11.48 -15.89 -16.33
N ARG A 153 -10.96 -16.04 -15.10
CA ARG A 153 -10.15 -15.02 -14.40
C ARG A 153 -8.96 -14.49 -15.22
N ASN A 154 -8.39 -15.32 -16.10
CA ASN A 154 -7.24 -14.95 -16.93
C ASN A 154 -7.58 -14.15 -18.19
N TYR A 155 -8.87 -14.00 -18.54
CA TYR A 155 -9.32 -13.34 -19.76
C TYR A 155 -10.03 -11.99 -19.53
N ALA A 156 -10.31 -11.64 -18.28
CA ALA A 156 -11.15 -10.48 -17.95
C ALA A 156 -10.42 -9.12 -17.94
N PHE A 157 -9.09 -9.10 -18.14
CA PHE A 157 -8.26 -7.88 -18.07
C PHE A 157 -7.48 -7.58 -19.37
N TYR A 158 -7.99 -8.00 -20.53
CA TYR A 158 -7.51 -7.58 -21.85
C TYR A 158 -8.51 -6.65 -22.54
#